data_AF-A0A9W8FMI1-F1
#
_entry.id   AF-A0A9W8FMI1-F1
#
_cell.length_a   1.000
_cell.length_b   1.000
_cell.length_c   1.000
_cell.angle_alpha   90.00
_cell.angle_beta   90.00
_cell.angle_gamma   90.00
#
_symmetry.space_group_name_H-M   'P 1'
#
loop_
_entity.id
_entity.type
_entity.pdbx_description
1 polymer ?
#
loop_
_entity_poly.entity_id
_entity_poly.type
_entity_poly.pdbx_seq_one_letter_code
_entity_poly.pdbx_strand_id
1 'polypeptide(L)'
;MAKRDYYDIDDILAGQERVPCVLQVDLDGLGSSGSGTASKVHRNARWALPYWMADRLDEEDYVNMEVSPLFAKRATRMYAASPESIQLRAICQYYYQFGMQLGNVVPEISLVLRN
;
A
#
# COMPACT_ATOMS: atom_id res chain seq x y z
N MET A 1 0.32 -18.39 -0.33
CA MET A 1 -0.02 -17.00 -0.67
C MET A 1 -1.44 -16.76 -0.18
N ALA A 2 -1.66 -15.75 0.66
CA ALA A 2 -2.97 -15.51 1.24
C ALA A 2 -3.91 -14.93 0.18
N LYS A 3 -5.04 -15.60 0.00
CA LYS A 3 -6.14 -15.19 -0.86
C LYS A 3 -7.07 -14.34 0.00
N ARG A 4 -7.40 -13.12 -0.45
CA ARG A 4 -8.40 -12.27 0.20
C ARG A 4 -9.74 -12.98 0.25
N ASP A 5 -10.29 -13.12 1.44
CA ASP A 5 -11.68 -13.51 1.64
C ASP A 5 -12.55 -12.25 1.66
N TYR A 6 -13.62 -12.28 0.86
CA TYR A 6 -14.56 -11.17 0.77
C TYR A 6 -15.38 -11.00 2.05
N TYR A 7 -15.59 -12.07 2.83
CA TYR A 7 -16.41 -12.04 4.03
C TYR A 7 -15.61 -11.90 5.33
N ASP A 8 -14.28 -11.95 5.26
CA ASP A 8 -13.43 -11.70 6.42
C ASP A 8 -13.24 -10.18 6.60
N ILE A 9 -13.70 -9.69 7.75
CA ILE A 9 -13.63 -8.27 8.12
C ILE A 9 -12.17 -7.83 8.25
N ASP A 10 -11.30 -8.68 8.80
CA ASP A 10 -9.89 -8.33 8.97
C ASP A 10 -9.18 -8.21 7.62
N ASP A 11 -9.58 -9.00 6.61
CA ASP A 11 -9.06 -8.88 5.24
C ASP A 11 -9.52 -7.58 4.57
N ILE A 12 -10.79 -7.19 4.75
CA ILE A 12 -11.33 -5.93 4.24
C ILE A 12 -10.57 -4.75 4.88
N LEU A 13 -10.39 -4.78 6.20
CA LEU A 13 -9.71 -3.72 6.94
C LEU A 13 -8.22 -3.65 6.60
N ALA A 14 -7.55 -4.80 6.44
CA ALA A 14 -6.17 -4.84 5.95
C ALA A 14 -6.03 -4.22 4.56
N GLY A 15 -7.03 -4.41 3.68
CA GLY A 15 -7.04 -3.83 2.34
C GLY A 15 -7.19 -2.30 2.32
N GLN A 16 -7.70 -1.68 3.39
CA GLN A 16 -7.84 -0.22 3.52
C GLN A 16 -6.53 0.50 3.81
N GLU A 17 -5.46 -0.23 4.15
CA GLU A 17 -4.14 0.35 4.41
C GLU A 17 -3.65 1.14 3.18
N ARG A 18 -3.07 2.32 3.42
CA ARG A 18 -2.70 3.26 2.36
C ARG A 18 -1.29 2.95 1.85
N VAL A 19 -1.16 2.86 0.54
CA VAL A 19 0.12 2.58 -0.13
C VAL A 19 0.54 3.79 -0.98
N PRO A 20 1.83 4.18 -0.96
CA PRO A 20 2.34 5.20 -1.86
C PRO A 20 2.25 4.73 -3.31
N CYS A 21 1.79 5.62 -4.17
CA CYS A 21 1.45 5.33 -5.55
C CYS A 21 1.85 6.52 -6.43
N VAL A 22 2.44 6.25 -7.59
CA VAL A 22 2.83 7.28 -8.57
C VAL A 22 1.95 7.14 -9.80
N LEU A 23 1.18 8.18 -10.11
CA LEU A 23 0.31 8.20 -11.28
C LEU A 23 1.10 8.10 -12.59
N GLN A 24 0.64 7.22 -13.48
CA GLN A 24 1.22 7.05 -14.82
C GLN A 24 0.39 7.69 -15.92
N VAL A 25 -0.77 8.26 -15.60
CA VAL A 25 -1.66 8.94 -16.55
C VAL A 25 -2.05 10.32 -16.04
N ASP A 26 -2.43 11.20 -16.96
CA ASP A 26 -3.11 12.45 -16.62
C ASP A 26 -4.60 12.15 -16.32
N LEU A 27 -5.11 12.70 -15.24
CA LEU A 27 -6.50 12.49 -14.80
C LEU A 27 -7.24 13.82 -14.71
N ASP A 28 -8.42 13.88 -15.30
CA ASP A 28 -9.31 15.04 -15.21
C ASP A 28 -10.38 14.82 -14.12
N GLY A 29 -10.68 15.87 -13.35
CA GLY A 29 -11.76 15.88 -12.35
C GLY A 29 -11.42 15.36 -10.96
N LEU A 30 -10.20 14.85 -10.75
CA LEU A 30 -9.77 14.24 -9.47
C LEU A 30 -8.88 15.14 -8.60
N GLY A 31 -8.53 16.34 -9.06
CA GLY A 31 -7.79 17.29 -8.25
C GLY A 31 -8.67 18.11 -7.31
N SER A 32 -8.05 18.69 -6.28
CA SER A 32 -8.69 19.64 -5.36
C SER A 32 -8.87 21.00 -6.05
N SER A 33 -9.90 21.17 -6.87
CA SER A 33 -10.30 22.50 -7.35
C SER A 33 -11.32 23.12 -6.40
N GLY A 34 -10.92 24.11 -5.62
CA GLY A 34 -11.84 24.96 -4.85
C GLY A 34 -12.71 25.90 -5.70
N SER A 35 -12.70 25.77 -7.05
CA SER A 35 -13.37 26.70 -7.96
C SER A 35 -13.75 26.02 -9.27
N GLY A 36 -14.94 25.42 -9.34
CA GLY A 36 -15.81 25.25 -10.52
C GLY A 36 -15.25 24.81 -11.89
N THR A 37 -13.97 24.44 -11.98
CA THR A 37 -13.26 24.03 -13.19
C THR A 37 -12.70 22.64 -12.94
N ALA A 38 -12.82 21.76 -13.93
CA ALA A 38 -12.35 20.38 -13.84
C ALA A 38 -10.87 20.38 -13.44
N SER A 39 -10.58 19.93 -12.22
CA SER A 39 -9.21 19.90 -11.71
C SER A 39 -8.42 18.80 -12.39
N LYS A 40 -7.33 19.17 -13.06
CA LYS A 40 -6.44 18.23 -13.73
C LYS A 40 -5.34 17.79 -12.77
N VAL A 41 -5.06 16.50 -12.75
CA VAL A 41 -3.93 15.91 -12.04
C VAL A 41 -3.00 15.33 -13.06
N HIS A 42 -1.76 15.82 -13.03
CA HIS A 42 -0.75 15.40 -13.98
C HIS A 42 -0.12 14.07 -13.61
N ARG A 43 0.37 13.37 -14.64
CA ARG A 43 1.27 12.23 -14.54
C ARG A 43 2.41 12.52 -13.56
N ASN A 44 2.86 11.48 -12.87
CA ASN A 44 3.87 11.50 -11.82
C ASN A 44 3.43 12.16 -10.49
N ALA A 45 2.15 12.51 -10.34
CA ALA A 45 1.62 12.89 -9.03
C ALA A 45 1.71 11.71 -8.05
N ARG A 46 2.12 12.01 -6.82
CA ARG A 46 2.21 11.04 -5.73
C ARG A 46 0.93 11.02 -4.92
N TRP A 47 0.27 9.86 -4.88
CA TRP A 47 -0.96 9.64 -4.13
C TRP A 47 -0.78 8.54 -3.08
N ALA A 48 -1.64 8.56 -2.07
CA ALA A 48 -1.78 7.51 -1.09
C ALA A 48 -3.14 6.84 -1.30
N LEU A 49 -3.14 5.69 -1.96
CA LEU A 49 -4.36 4.95 -2.31
C LEU A 49 -4.53 3.74 -1.39
N PRO A 50 -5.77 3.32 -1.06
CA PRO A 50 -5.98 2.07 -0.36
C PRO A 50 -5.45 0.90 -1.21
N TYR A 51 -4.84 -0.08 -0.57
CA TYR A 51 -4.23 -1.21 -1.28
C TYR A 51 -5.22 -1.98 -2.16
N TRP A 52 -6.46 -2.18 -1.72
CA TRP A 52 -7.49 -2.87 -2.52
C TRP A 52 -7.75 -2.21 -3.89
N MET A 53 -7.51 -0.90 -4.01
CA MET A 53 -7.67 -0.15 -5.25
C MET A 53 -6.35 -0.05 -6.02
N ALA A 54 -5.24 0.21 -5.31
CA ALA A 54 -3.91 0.32 -5.90
C ALA A 54 -3.51 -0.95 -6.66
N ASP A 55 -3.80 -2.13 -6.10
CA ASP A 55 -3.54 -3.45 -6.68
C ASP A 55 -4.09 -3.57 -8.12
N ARG A 56 -5.35 -3.18 -8.33
CA ARG A 56 -6.00 -3.23 -9.65
C ARG A 56 -5.54 -2.13 -10.60
N LEU A 57 -5.21 -0.95 -10.07
CA LEU A 57 -4.72 0.15 -10.90
C LEU A 57 -3.27 -0.04 -11.35
N ASP A 58 -2.49 -0.78 -10.58
CA ASP A 58 -1.12 -1.18 -10.91
C ASP A 58 -1.10 -2.28 -11.98
N GLU A 59 -1.99 -3.28 -11.86
CA GLU A 59 -2.19 -4.32 -12.90
C GLU A 59 -2.53 -3.74 -14.29
N GLU A 60 -3.23 -2.60 -14.33
CA GLU A 60 -3.68 -1.92 -15.55
C GLU A 60 -2.79 -0.72 -15.95
N ASP A 61 -1.60 -0.58 -15.35
CA ASP A 61 -0.61 0.47 -15.65
C ASP A 61 -1.09 1.94 -15.46
N TYR A 62 -2.18 2.19 -14.72
CA TYR A 62 -2.63 3.55 -14.41
C TYR A 62 -1.78 4.22 -13.32
N VAL A 63 -1.26 3.40 -12.41
CA VAL A 63 -0.50 3.81 -11.23
C VAL A 63 0.68 2.86 -11.09
N ASN A 64 1.80 3.34 -10.58
CA ASN A 64 2.92 2.51 -10.15
C ASN A 64 2.93 2.48 -8.62
N MET A 65 2.69 1.31 -8.04
CA MET A 65 2.68 1.12 -6.60
C MET A 65 4.11 1.02 -6.04
N GLU A 66 4.45 1.95 -5.14
CA GLU A 66 5.75 1.93 -4.45
C GLU A 66 5.69 1.05 -3.19
N VAL A 67 6.84 0.50 -2.78
CA VAL A 67 6.94 -0.25 -1.52
C VAL A 67 6.59 0.65 -0.35
N SER A 68 5.58 0.25 0.43
CA SER A 68 5.19 0.97 1.64
C SER A 68 6.38 1.17 2.58
N PRO A 69 6.55 2.36 3.20
CA PRO A 69 7.64 2.63 4.13
C PRO A 69 7.67 1.66 5.31
N LEU A 70 6.52 1.02 5.62
CA LEU A 70 6.40 -0.05 6.61
C LEU A 70 7.32 -1.25 6.32
N PHE A 71 7.54 -1.55 5.05
CA PHE A 71 8.35 -2.69 4.58
C PHE A 71 9.65 -2.24 3.90
N ALA A 72 9.99 -0.95 3.97
CA ALA A 72 11.25 -0.45 3.43
C ALA A 72 12.45 -1.11 4.13
N LYS A 73 13.56 -1.32 3.41
CA LYS A 73 14.78 -1.97 3.90
C LYS A 73 15.30 -1.43 5.25
N ARG A 74 15.05 -0.15 5.55
CA ARG A 74 15.39 0.46 6.84
C ARG A 74 14.49 -0.07 7.97
N ALA A 75 13.18 -0.07 7.76
CA ALA A 75 12.20 -0.54 8.74
C ALA A 75 12.43 -2.03 9.04
N THR A 76 12.66 -2.83 8.01
CA THR A 76 12.89 -4.28 8.17
C THR A 76 14.16 -4.60 8.95
N ARG A 77 15.25 -3.84 8.77
CA ARG A 77 16.45 -3.95 9.60
C ARG A 77 16.19 -3.58 11.06
N MET A 78 15.37 -2.56 11.32
CA MET A 78 14.98 -2.20 12.68
C MET A 78 14.15 -3.31 13.34
N TYR A 79 13.19 -3.88 12.61
CA TYR A 79 12.39 -5.01 13.08
C TYR A 79 13.25 -6.22 13.41
N ALA A 80 14.21 -6.55 12.53
CA ALA A 80 15.14 -7.65 12.75
C ALA A 80 16.12 -7.41 13.91
N ALA A 81 16.47 -6.16 14.20
CA ALA A 81 17.43 -5.83 15.25
C ALA A 81 16.86 -6.01 16.67
N SER A 82 15.56 -5.76 16.88
CA SER A 82 14.94 -5.85 18.21
C SER A 82 13.44 -6.18 18.14
N PRO A 83 13.07 -7.39 17.67
CA PRO A 83 11.69 -7.76 17.38
C PRO A 83 10.77 -7.69 18.61
N GLU A 84 11.28 -8.04 19.80
CA GLU A 84 10.50 -8.04 21.05
C GLU A 84 10.11 -6.64 21.54
N SER A 85 10.89 -5.62 21.17
CA SER A 85 10.69 -4.25 21.64
C SER A 85 9.70 -3.45 20.78
N ILE A 86 9.31 -3.98 19.62
CA ILE A 86 8.62 -3.20 18.59
C ILE A 86 7.13 -3.47 18.63
N GLN A 87 6.35 -2.42 18.84
CA GLN A 87 4.89 -2.49 18.86
C GLN A 87 4.32 -2.37 17.44
N LEU A 88 4.29 -3.47 16.69
CA LEU A 88 3.80 -3.50 15.31
C LEU A 88 2.36 -2.97 15.18
N ARG A 89 1.50 -3.27 16.16
CA ARG A 89 0.11 -2.79 16.19
C ARG A 89 0.01 -1.26 16.17
N ALA A 90 0.93 -0.56 16.83
CA ALA A 90 0.95 0.89 16.86
C ALA A 90 1.41 1.50 15.53
N ILE A 91 2.20 0.75 14.75
CA ILE A 91 2.68 1.15 13.43
C ILE A 91 1.60 0.88 12.38
N CYS A 92 1.06 -0.33 12.35
CA CYS A 92 -0.04 -0.75 11.47
C CYS A 92 -0.82 -1.87 12.16
N GLN A 93 -2.10 -1.65 12.39
CA GLN A 93 -2.96 -2.60 13.09
C GLN A 93 -3.02 -3.97 12.40
N TYR A 94 -2.93 -3.98 11.07
CA TYR A 94 -3.04 -5.17 10.21
C TYR A 94 -1.70 -5.55 9.57
N TYR A 95 -0.57 -5.27 10.23
CA TYR A 95 0.79 -5.41 9.67
C TYR A 95 1.05 -6.75 8.96
N TYR A 96 0.77 -7.88 9.61
CA TYR A 96 1.04 -9.21 9.05
C TYR A 96 0.14 -9.54 7.86
N GLN A 97 -1.16 -9.28 7.98
CA GLN A 97 -2.14 -9.59 6.95
C GLN A 97 -1.91 -8.70 5.72
N PHE A 98 -1.73 -7.40 5.93
CA PHE A 98 -1.37 -6.47 4.87
C PHE A 98 -0.04 -6.85 4.20
N GLY A 99 1.00 -7.18 4.98
CA GLY A 99 2.28 -7.62 4.45
C GLY A 99 2.19 -8.92 3.64
N MET A 100 1.37 -9.87 4.05
CA MET A 100 1.12 -11.10 3.30
C MET A 100 0.41 -10.85 1.98
N GLN A 101 -0.56 -9.91 1.94
CA GLN A 101 -1.23 -9.54 0.70
C GLN A 101 -0.25 -8.80 -0.23
N LEU A 102 0.52 -7.83 0.30
CA LEU A 102 1.51 -7.07 -0.48
C LEU A 102 2.66 -7.96 -0.99
N GLY A 103 3.03 -9.00 -0.25
CA GLY A 103 4.03 -9.99 -0.64
C GLY A 103 3.66 -10.79 -1.90
N ASN A 104 2.39 -10.79 -2.31
CA ASN A 104 1.97 -11.36 -3.59
C ASN A 104 2.38 -10.48 -4.78
N VAL A 105 2.42 -9.16 -4.58
CA VAL A 105 2.79 -8.17 -5.61
C VAL A 105 4.29 -7.88 -5.58
N VAL A 106 4.85 -7.73 -4.37
CA VAL A 106 6.28 -7.47 -4.16
C VAL A 106 6.93 -8.67 -3.47
N PRO A 107 7.55 -9.59 -4.21
CA PRO A 107 8.05 -10.85 -3.66
C PRO A 107 9.14 -10.67 -2.59
N GLU A 108 9.89 -9.55 -2.62
CA GLU A 108 10.93 -9.23 -1.62
C GLU A 108 10.38 -9.13 -0.19
N ILE A 109 9.11 -8.74 -0.02
CA ILE A 109 8.49 -8.53 1.31
C ILE A 109 8.23 -9.88 1.99
N SER A 110 7.97 -10.93 1.21
CA SER A 110 7.70 -12.27 1.76
C SER A 110 8.90 -12.86 2.54
N LEU A 111 10.12 -12.40 2.24
CA LEU A 111 11.33 -12.80 2.96
C LEU A 111 11.43 -12.14 4.34
N VAL A 112 10.89 -10.93 4.48
CA VAL A 112 10.89 -10.17 5.73
C VAL A 112 9.94 -10.77 6.75
N LEU A 113 8.79 -11.29 6.29
CA LEU A 113 7.73 -11.82 7.15
C LEU A 113 7.98 -13.26 7.66
N ARG A 114 9.04 -13.93 7.18
CA ARG A 114 9.38 -15.32 7.56
C ARG A 114 10.39 -15.43 8.71
N ASN A 115 11.00 -14.32 9.13
CA ASN A 115 11.95 -14.24 10.23
C ASN A 115 11.26 -13.70 11.48
#